data_AF-A0A813LZ84-F1
#
_entry.id   AF-A0A813LZ84-F1
#
_cell.length_a   1.000
_cell.length_b   1.000
_cell.length_c   1.000
_cell.angle_alpha   90.00
_cell.angle_beta   90.00
_cell.angle_gamma   90.00
#
_symmetry.space_group_name_H-M   'P 1'
#
loop_
_entity.id
_entity.type
_entity.pdbx_description
1 polymer ?
#
loop_
_entity_poly.entity_id
_entity_poly.type
_entity_poly.pdbx_seq_one_letter_code
_entity_poly.pdbx_strand_id
1 'polypeptide(L)'
;PLSGASGMYLALTGHGKTASQFFVIEVASKSIVHVEEISTEFTHAGGPAGLGDVLIVPLEMPCDPFKSFFSPCVQHSKIMFYDVSTPTSPKFLYSIDRPNVPAGAVGILKQQNGKFLLIVGRADSAIIDFYVSGSADGNLKSDPAFKQIAQWQKSELLANPGLSANFESYQNLNLVLQKDGQIFMVGSVRTPLLVGRDYYDLFKLQPSGGGRVSITKVASRAMTSKKCDFYAGASIYVDSATKMNGYCVGWNPDMFSGLITINQF
;
A
#
# COMPACT_ATOMS: atom_id res chain seq x y z
N PRO A 1 -3.96 4.08 -7.53
CA PRO A 1 -4.41 5.12 -8.48
C PRO A 1 -5.60 5.89 -7.91
N LEU A 2 -5.61 7.20 -8.12
CA LEU A 2 -6.64 8.14 -7.67
C LEU A 2 -7.38 8.65 -8.91
N SER A 3 -8.70 8.76 -8.82
CA SER A 3 -9.54 9.30 -9.90
C SER A 3 -9.87 10.76 -9.61
N GLY A 4 -9.26 11.70 -10.32
CA GLY A 4 -9.66 13.12 -10.26
C GLY A 4 -10.61 13.48 -11.41
N ALA A 5 -11.31 14.60 -11.31
CA ALA A 5 -12.17 15.13 -12.37
C ALA A 5 -11.41 15.44 -13.69
N SER A 6 -10.07 15.51 -13.65
CA SER A 6 -9.18 15.92 -14.73
C SER A 6 -8.22 14.83 -15.25
N GLY A 7 -8.20 13.63 -14.64
CA GLY A 7 -7.26 12.58 -15.07
C GLY A 7 -6.99 11.49 -14.05
N MET A 8 -6.08 10.57 -14.41
CA MET A 8 -5.58 9.51 -13.53
C MET A 8 -4.32 9.97 -12.81
N TYR A 9 -4.28 9.77 -11.50
CA TYR A 9 -3.14 10.10 -10.67
C TYR A 9 -2.59 8.87 -9.93
N LEU A 10 -1.29 8.86 -9.67
CA LEU A 10 -0.62 7.92 -8.77
C LEU A 10 -0.14 8.68 -7.53
N ALA A 11 -0.13 7.98 -6.40
CA ALA A 11 0.53 8.46 -5.20
C ALA A 11 1.77 7.60 -4.96
N LEU A 12 2.88 8.24 -4.65
CA LEU A 12 4.13 7.60 -4.29
C LEU A 12 4.57 8.12 -2.92
N THR A 13 5.04 7.24 -2.06
CA THR A 13 5.62 7.64 -0.77
C THR A 13 7.13 7.50 -0.80
N GLY A 14 7.79 8.24 0.08
CA GLY A 14 9.21 8.09 0.29
C GLY A 14 9.68 8.85 1.52
N HIS A 15 11.00 8.89 1.69
CA HIS A 15 11.64 9.72 2.69
C HIS A 15 12.43 10.83 1.98
N GLY A 16 12.22 12.07 2.41
CA GLY A 16 13.08 13.20 2.10
C GLY A 16 14.33 13.18 2.99
N LYS A 17 15.08 14.29 3.00
CA LYS A 17 16.28 14.40 3.86
C LYS A 17 15.95 14.37 5.35
N THR A 18 14.78 14.88 5.73
CA THR A 18 14.42 15.12 7.14
C THR A 18 12.99 14.73 7.49
N ALA A 19 12.17 14.36 6.51
CA ALA A 19 10.76 14.05 6.72
C ALA A 19 10.29 12.93 5.79
N SER A 20 9.26 12.19 6.22
CA SER A 20 8.45 11.40 5.29
C SER A 20 7.69 12.33 4.35
N GLN A 21 7.43 11.84 3.13
CA GLN A 21 6.73 12.59 2.11
C GLN A 21 5.89 11.69 1.21
N PHE A 22 4.88 12.28 0.57
CA PHE A 22 4.25 11.67 -0.60
C PHE A 22 4.22 12.63 -1.79
N PHE A 23 4.18 12.04 -2.98
CA PHE A 23 4.11 12.72 -4.27
C PHE A 23 2.77 12.36 -4.91
N VAL A 24 2.11 13.34 -5.51
CA VAL A 24 0.98 13.11 -6.41
C VAL A 24 1.48 13.29 -7.84
N ILE A 25 1.24 12.28 -8.66
CA ILE A 25 1.80 12.18 -10.01
C ILE A 25 0.65 12.09 -11.00
N GLU A 26 0.64 12.95 -12.01
CA GLU A 26 -0.29 12.86 -13.13
C GLU A 26 0.22 11.87 -14.17
N VAL A 27 -0.56 10.82 -14.46
CA VAL A 27 -0.10 9.71 -15.33
C VAL A 27 0.09 10.16 -16.78
N ALA A 28 -0.78 11.04 -17.27
CA ALA A 28 -0.77 11.47 -18.67
C ALA A 28 0.47 12.33 -19.00
N SER A 29 0.77 13.30 -18.15
CA SER A 29 1.91 14.21 -18.30
C SER A 29 3.21 13.65 -17.72
N LYS A 30 3.12 12.61 -16.87
CA LYS A 30 4.26 12.00 -16.15
C LYS A 30 5.01 13.02 -15.30
N SER A 31 4.27 13.94 -14.68
CA SER A 31 4.81 15.00 -13.84
C SER A 31 4.35 14.85 -12.40
N ILE A 32 5.18 15.32 -11.47
CA ILE A 32 4.79 15.52 -10.08
C ILE A 32 3.96 16.80 -10.03
N VAL A 33 2.71 16.69 -9.58
CA VAL A 33 1.78 17.83 -9.43
C VAL A 33 1.69 18.32 -7.99
N HIS A 34 2.15 17.52 -7.02
CA HIS A 34 2.21 17.90 -5.61
C HIS A 34 3.28 17.11 -4.87
N VAL A 35 3.90 17.76 -3.88
CA VAL A 35 4.78 17.12 -2.89
C VAL A 35 4.27 17.53 -1.51
N GLU A 36 3.96 16.54 -0.68
CA GLU A 36 3.53 16.74 0.70
C GLU A 36 4.63 16.25 1.64
N GLU A 37 5.18 17.14 2.47
CA GLU A 37 5.97 16.74 3.64
C GLU A 37 5.02 16.38 4.78
N ILE A 38 5.18 15.20 5.36
CA ILE A 38 4.20 14.63 6.29
C ILE A 38 4.67 14.72 7.74
N SER A 39 5.87 14.19 8.03
CA SER A 39 6.36 14.11 9.40
C SER A 39 7.87 14.02 9.47
N THR A 40 8.47 14.82 10.35
CA THR A 40 9.89 14.73 10.73
C THR A 40 10.15 13.71 11.84
N GLU A 41 9.10 13.25 12.52
CA GLU A 41 9.17 12.24 13.58
C GLU A 41 9.04 10.82 12.99
N PHE A 42 8.06 10.62 12.09
CA PHE A 42 7.86 9.37 11.38
C PHE A 42 8.49 9.49 9.99
N THR A 43 9.80 9.28 9.89
CA THR A 43 10.57 9.61 8.69
C THR A 43 10.46 8.59 7.57
N HIS A 44 9.94 7.39 7.84
CA HIS A 44 9.78 6.34 6.83
C HIS A 44 8.31 6.22 6.42
N ALA A 45 7.99 6.52 5.15
CA ALA A 45 6.66 6.30 4.59
C ALA A 45 6.63 5.01 3.77
N GLY A 46 5.78 4.07 4.17
CA GLY A 46 5.61 2.77 3.53
C GLY A 46 4.68 2.81 2.31
N GLY A 47 4.34 1.65 1.76
CA GLY A 47 3.48 1.53 0.58
C GLY A 47 2.07 2.07 0.79
N PRO A 48 1.63 3.10 0.05
CA PRO A 48 0.33 3.73 0.25
C PRO A 48 -0.78 2.97 -0.47
N ALA A 49 -2.03 3.29 -0.13
CA ALA A 49 -3.22 2.84 -0.85
C ALA A 49 -4.15 4.01 -1.15
N GLY A 50 -4.92 3.91 -2.24
CA GLY A 50 -5.96 4.87 -2.59
C GLY A 50 -7.34 4.21 -2.66
N LEU A 51 -8.37 4.91 -2.20
CA LEU A 51 -9.77 4.52 -2.35
C LEU A 51 -10.62 5.74 -2.72
N GLY A 52 -10.96 5.86 -4.01
CA GLY A 52 -11.59 7.07 -4.54
C GLY A 52 -10.66 8.28 -4.35
N ASP A 53 -11.18 9.31 -3.69
CA ASP A 53 -10.47 10.55 -3.39
C ASP A 53 -9.71 10.51 -2.07
N VAL A 54 -9.52 9.34 -1.45
CA VAL A 54 -8.79 9.22 -0.20
C VAL A 54 -7.49 8.48 -0.43
N LEU A 55 -6.38 9.11 -0.03
CA LEU A 55 -5.05 8.52 0.03
C LEU A 55 -4.73 8.13 1.47
N ILE A 56 -4.20 6.91 1.64
CA ILE A 56 -3.82 6.33 2.92
C ILE A 56 -2.32 6.10 2.90
N VAL A 57 -1.60 6.73 3.82
CA VAL A 57 -0.14 6.70 3.90
C VAL A 57 0.29 6.11 5.24
N PRO A 58 0.94 4.94 5.26
CA PRO A 58 1.53 4.42 6.49
C PRO A 58 2.89 5.06 6.74
N LEU A 59 3.13 5.43 7.98
CA LEU A 59 4.37 6.04 8.45
C LEU A 59 4.96 5.23 9.58
N GLU A 60 6.28 5.12 9.61
CA GLU A 60 7.04 4.43 10.64
C GLU A 60 8.07 5.38 11.25
N MET A 61 8.15 5.32 12.57
CA MET A 61 9.23 5.95 13.31
C MET A 61 10.51 5.15 13.05
N PRO A 62 11.62 5.81 12.68
CA PRO A 62 12.88 5.12 12.47
C PRO A 62 13.35 4.48 13.78
N CYS A 63 13.88 3.26 13.68
CA CYS A 63 14.66 2.71 14.77
C CYS A 63 16.00 3.45 14.85
N ASP A 64 16.27 4.11 15.98
CA ASP A 64 17.59 4.66 16.27
C ASP A 64 18.59 3.49 16.45
N PRO A 65 19.59 3.33 15.55
CA PRO A 65 20.52 2.21 15.61
C PRO A 65 21.35 2.21 16.89
N PHE A 66 21.66 3.37 17.47
CA PHE A 66 22.45 3.50 18.70
C PHE A 66 21.61 3.15 19.93
N LYS A 67 20.32 3.53 19.97
CA LYS A 67 19.40 3.11 21.06
C LYS A 67 19.05 1.63 20.99
N SER A 68 19.00 1.07 19.78
CA SER A 68 18.72 -0.36 19.54
C SER A 68 19.76 -1.30 20.15
N PHE A 69 20.96 -0.79 20.48
CA PHE A 69 22.01 -1.55 21.16
C PHE A 69 21.75 -1.76 22.67
N PHE A 70 21.06 -0.82 23.32
CA PHE A 70 20.82 -0.82 24.77
C PHE A 70 19.35 -1.03 25.16
N SER A 71 18.43 -0.95 24.21
CA SER A 71 16.99 -1.17 24.41
C SER A 71 16.36 -1.71 23.12
N PRO A 72 15.39 -2.63 23.18
CA PRO A 72 14.68 -3.08 21.98
C PRO A 72 14.03 -1.87 21.27
N CYS A 73 14.21 -1.78 19.95
CA CYS A 73 13.51 -0.77 19.16
C CYS A 73 12.00 -1.01 19.27
N VAL A 74 11.32 -0.12 19.98
CA VAL A 74 9.87 -0.09 20.01
C VAL A 74 9.42 0.64 18.76
N GLN A 75 9.00 -0.12 17.75
CA GLN A 75 8.49 0.45 16.52
C GLN A 75 7.15 1.14 16.78
N HIS A 76 6.97 2.37 16.31
CA HIS A 76 5.72 3.10 16.39
C HIS A 76 5.36 3.53 14.98
N SER A 77 4.10 3.35 14.59
CA SER A 77 3.60 3.77 13.30
C SER A 77 2.32 4.59 13.39
N LYS A 78 2.03 5.31 12.31
CA LYS A 78 0.76 6.01 12.08
C LYS A 78 0.22 5.67 10.71
N ILE A 79 -1.10 5.59 10.58
CA ILE A 79 -1.77 5.49 9.28
C ILE A 79 -2.48 6.81 9.03
N MET A 80 -1.99 7.59 8.08
CA MET A 80 -2.50 8.92 7.76
C MET A 80 -3.51 8.85 6.62
N PHE A 81 -4.60 9.61 6.73
CA PHE A 81 -5.64 9.70 5.70
C PHE A 81 -5.69 11.12 5.14
N TYR A 82 -5.70 11.24 3.82
CA TYR A 82 -5.75 12.51 3.10
C TYR A 82 -6.89 12.50 2.07
N ASP A 83 -7.62 13.60 1.97
CA ASP A 83 -8.48 13.90 0.83
C ASP A 83 -7.62 14.46 -0.30
N VAL A 84 -7.63 13.76 -1.43
CA VAL A 84 -6.87 14.06 -2.64
C VAL A 84 -7.79 14.34 -3.84
N SER A 85 -9.06 14.71 -3.58
CA SER A 85 -10.01 15.18 -4.60
C SER A 85 -9.48 16.40 -5.37
N THR A 86 -8.58 17.17 -4.76
CA THR A 86 -7.76 18.19 -5.42
C THR A 86 -6.29 17.73 -5.39
N PRO A 87 -5.78 17.05 -6.44
CA PRO A 87 -4.44 16.45 -6.46
C PRO A 87 -3.28 17.41 -6.15
N THR A 88 -3.45 18.70 -6.45
CA THR A 88 -2.47 19.77 -6.21
C THR A 88 -2.56 20.41 -4.82
N SER A 89 -3.54 20.02 -4.01
CA SER A 89 -3.72 20.52 -2.65
C SER A 89 -4.41 19.45 -1.77
N PRO A 90 -3.74 18.32 -1.49
CA PRO A 90 -4.23 17.32 -0.55
C PRO A 90 -4.58 17.92 0.82
N LYS A 91 -5.58 17.35 1.50
CA LYS A 91 -6.00 17.79 2.83
C LYS A 91 -5.91 16.63 3.81
N PHE A 92 -5.19 16.80 4.91
CA PHE A 92 -5.21 15.84 6.00
C PHE A 92 -6.63 15.69 6.57
N LEU A 93 -7.02 14.45 6.86
CA LEU A 93 -8.33 14.11 7.42
C LEU A 93 -8.22 13.68 8.87
N TYR A 94 -7.54 12.56 9.11
CA TYR A 94 -7.31 11.97 10.42
C TYR A 94 -6.17 10.95 10.34
N SER A 95 -5.78 10.41 11.49
CA SER A 95 -4.74 9.38 11.59
C SER A 95 -5.11 8.29 12.58
N ILE A 96 -4.70 7.06 12.30
CA ILE A 96 -4.75 5.95 13.25
C ILE A 96 -3.36 5.81 13.88
N ASP A 97 -3.27 6.01 15.20
CA ASP A 97 -2.04 5.75 15.95
C ASP A 97 -1.87 4.25 16.22
N ARG A 98 -0.65 3.74 16.04
CA ARG A 98 -0.33 2.32 16.18
C ARG A 98 0.93 2.16 17.05
N PRO A 99 0.78 2.22 18.38
CA PRO A 99 1.92 2.11 19.29
C PRO A 99 2.51 0.70 19.24
N ASN A 100 3.84 0.62 19.37
CA ASN A 100 4.59 -0.64 19.48
C ASN A 100 4.47 -1.59 18.28
N VAL A 101 4.02 -1.11 17.11
CA VAL A 101 4.00 -1.89 15.86
C VAL A 101 4.40 -1.05 14.63
N PRO A 102 5.12 -1.65 13.66
CA PRO A 102 5.46 -1.04 12.36
C PRO A 102 4.26 -1.01 11.38
N ALA A 103 4.38 -0.22 10.29
CA ALA A 103 3.43 -0.13 9.17
C ALA A 103 4.18 0.05 7.84
N GLY A 104 4.64 -1.04 7.24
CA GLY A 104 5.44 -0.98 6.00
C GLY A 104 4.60 -0.80 4.74
N ALA A 105 3.33 -1.23 4.76
CA ALA A 105 2.40 -1.05 3.64
C ALA A 105 0.95 -1.10 4.13
N VAL A 106 0.03 -0.48 3.38
CA VAL A 106 -1.41 -0.58 3.62
C VAL A 106 -2.15 -0.98 2.35
N GLY A 107 -3.31 -1.60 2.55
CA GLY A 107 -4.30 -1.83 1.51
C GLY A 107 -5.69 -1.56 2.07
N ILE A 108 -6.59 -1.00 1.27
CA ILE A 108 -7.94 -0.68 1.71
C ILE A 108 -8.97 -0.99 0.62
N LEU A 109 -10.17 -1.39 1.01
CA LEU A 109 -11.34 -1.45 0.12
C LEU A 109 -12.62 -1.15 0.89
N LYS A 110 -13.69 -0.83 0.16
CA LYS A 110 -15.06 -0.82 0.68
C LYS A 110 -15.71 -2.16 0.41
N GLN A 111 -16.18 -2.83 1.46
CA GLN A 111 -16.88 -4.10 1.41
C GLN A 111 -18.34 -3.91 0.93
N GLN A 112 -18.98 -4.99 0.49
CA GLN A 112 -20.38 -4.95 0.02
C GLN A 112 -21.37 -4.50 1.11
N ASN A 113 -21.05 -4.73 2.38
CA ASN A 113 -21.86 -4.29 3.53
C ASN A 113 -21.66 -2.81 3.89
N GLY A 114 -20.93 -2.04 3.07
CA GLY A 114 -20.66 -0.61 3.27
C GLY A 114 -19.47 -0.29 4.19
N LYS A 115 -18.93 -1.28 4.92
CA LYS A 115 -17.77 -1.10 5.80
C LYS A 115 -16.46 -1.06 5.00
N PHE A 116 -15.42 -0.51 5.61
CA PHE A 116 -14.07 -0.52 5.06
C PHE A 116 -13.26 -1.65 5.67
N LEU A 117 -12.55 -2.39 4.83
CA LEU A 117 -11.48 -3.30 5.26
C LEU A 117 -10.15 -2.60 4.99
N LEU A 118 -9.39 -2.34 6.05
CA LEU A 118 -8.02 -1.85 6.01
C LEU A 118 -7.09 -2.99 6.44
N ILE A 119 -6.04 -3.23 5.67
CA ILE A 119 -4.95 -4.12 6.04
C ILE A 119 -3.67 -3.32 6.23
N VAL A 120 -2.84 -3.73 7.18
CA VAL A 120 -1.53 -3.13 7.43
C VAL A 120 -0.48 -4.23 7.44
N GLY A 121 0.45 -4.17 6.49
CA GLY A 121 1.62 -5.03 6.40
C GLY A 121 2.72 -4.56 7.34
N ARG A 122 3.31 -5.51 8.06
CA ARG A 122 4.42 -5.32 9.01
C ARG A 122 5.58 -6.22 8.64
N ALA A 123 6.80 -5.79 8.94
CA ALA A 123 8.02 -6.56 8.69
C ALA A 123 8.05 -7.12 7.25
N ASP A 124 8.10 -6.22 6.27
CA ASP A 124 7.99 -6.54 4.84
C ASP A 124 6.70 -7.29 4.47
N SER A 125 5.61 -6.95 5.14
CA SER A 125 4.30 -7.60 5.04
C SER A 125 4.26 -9.07 5.52
N ALA A 126 5.31 -9.57 6.18
CA ALA A 126 5.32 -10.92 6.77
C ALA A 126 4.26 -11.12 7.87
N ILE A 127 3.73 -10.03 8.43
CA ILE A 127 2.56 -10.03 9.31
C ILE A 127 1.55 -9.02 8.73
N ILE A 128 0.27 -9.39 8.69
CA ILE A 128 -0.81 -8.54 8.21
C ILE A 128 -1.84 -8.38 9.32
N ASP A 129 -2.05 -7.14 9.76
CA ASP A 129 -3.13 -6.78 10.67
C ASP A 129 -4.36 -6.36 9.87
N PHE A 130 -5.52 -6.87 10.24
CA PHE A 130 -6.79 -6.60 9.56
C PHE A 130 -7.68 -5.73 10.45
N TYR A 131 -8.20 -4.64 9.89
CA TYR A 131 -9.07 -3.70 10.55
C TYR A 131 -10.37 -3.52 9.77
N VAL A 132 -11.49 -3.41 10.48
CA VAL A 132 -12.79 -3.09 9.88
C VAL A 132 -13.34 -1.82 10.50
N SER A 133 -13.97 -0.95 9.69
CA SER A 133 -14.60 0.26 10.18
C SER A 133 -15.75 -0.03 11.17
N GLY A 134 -15.91 0.87 12.15
CA GLY A 134 -17.00 0.87 13.10
C GLY A 134 -18.35 1.17 12.46
N SER A 135 -18.41 2.14 11.53
CA SER A 135 -19.62 2.51 10.79
C SER A 135 -19.66 1.88 9.39
N ALA A 136 -20.89 1.77 8.85
CA ALA A 136 -21.18 1.38 7.48
C ALA A 136 -21.75 2.56 6.65
N ASP A 137 -21.57 3.79 7.14
CA ASP A 137 -21.98 5.02 6.43
C ASP A 137 -21.24 5.20 5.08
N GLY A 138 -20.14 4.46 4.91
CA GLY A 138 -19.36 4.46 3.69
C GLY A 138 -18.60 5.76 3.46
N ASN A 139 -18.37 6.56 4.51
CA ASN A 139 -17.62 7.79 4.46
C ASN A 139 -16.22 7.61 5.07
N LEU A 140 -15.20 7.58 4.21
CA LEU A 140 -13.80 7.52 4.63
C LEU A 140 -13.18 8.91 4.87
N LYS A 141 -13.93 10.00 4.68
CA LYS A 141 -13.44 11.37 4.94
C LYS A 141 -13.55 11.79 6.40
N SER A 142 -14.16 10.97 7.24
CA SER A 142 -14.20 11.09 8.70
C SER A 142 -13.68 9.80 9.32
N ASP A 143 -13.06 9.86 10.49
CA ASP A 143 -12.55 8.66 11.18
C ASP A 143 -13.68 7.65 11.39
N PRO A 144 -13.65 6.49 10.70
CA PRO A 144 -14.74 5.52 10.78
C PRO A 144 -14.52 4.54 11.95
N ALA A 145 -13.61 4.86 12.89
CA ALA A 145 -13.29 4.08 14.08
C ALA A 145 -12.91 2.63 13.78
N PHE A 146 -11.82 2.45 13.01
CA PHE A 146 -11.29 1.14 12.66
C PHE A 146 -10.98 0.29 13.91
N LYS A 147 -11.41 -0.97 13.88
CA LYS A 147 -11.10 -1.96 14.92
C LYS A 147 -10.35 -3.13 14.32
N GLN A 148 -9.26 -3.53 14.96
CA GLN A 148 -8.54 -4.73 14.55
C GLN A 148 -9.42 -5.96 14.78
N ILE A 149 -9.54 -6.82 13.77
CA ILE A 149 -10.37 -8.03 13.80
C ILE A 149 -9.57 -9.31 13.65
N ALA A 150 -8.36 -9.23 13.08
CA ALA A 150 -7.50 -10.38 12.85
C ALA A 150 -6.04 -9.96 12.72
N GLN A 151 -5.16 -10.95 12.88
CA GLN A 151 -3.78 -10.90 12.47
C GLN A 151 -3.46 -12.20 11.72
N TRP A 152 -2.65 -12.09 10.69
CA TRP A 152 -2.14 -13.22 9.92
C TRP A 152 -0.61 -13.14 9.81
N GLN A 153 0.07 -14.27 9.82
CA GLN A 153 1.52 -14.37 9.68
C GLN A 153 1.92 -15.22 8.47
N LYS A 154 3.07 -14.92 7.87
CA LYS A 154 3.56 -15.62 6.66
C LYS A 154 3.69 -17.13 6.77
N SER A 155 3.91 -17.66 7.97
CA SER A 155 3.95 -19.10 8.23
C SER A 155 2.59 -19.79 8.04
N GLU A 156 1.50 -19.01 8.00
CA GLU A 156 0.14 -19.47 7.76
C GLU A 156 -0.26 -19.40 6.27
N LEU A 157 0.70 -19.17 5.36
CA LEU A 157 0.43 -19.09 3.93
C LEU A 157 -0.04 -20.45 3.40
N LEU A 158 -1.19 -20.40 2.73
CA LEU A 158 -1.66 -21.47 1.87
C LEU A 158 -1.24 -21.15 0.44
N ALA A 159 -0.96 -22.17 -0.37
CA ALA A 159 -0.65 -22.01 -1.78
C ALA A 159 -1.38 -23.06 -2.60
N ASN A 160 -1.91 -22.66 -3.76
CA ASN A 160 -2.47 -23.61 -4.72
C ASN A 160 -1.38 -24.59 -5.21
N PRO A 161 -1.74 -25.83 -5.59
CA PRO A 161 -0.80 -26.76 -6.20
C PRO A 161 -0.06 -26.13 -7.39
N GLY A 162 1.26 -26.29 -7.43
CA GLY A 162 2.10 -25.72 -8.49
C GLY A 162 2.52 -24.26 -8.29
N LEU A 163 2.08 -23.60 -7.23
CA LEU A 163 2.60 -22.29 -6.82
C LEU A 163 3.57 -22.42 -5.65
N SER A 164 4.55 -21.52 -5.60
CA SER A 164 5.44 -21.42 -4.45
C SER A 164 4.64 -21.07 -3.19
N ALA A 165 4.95 -21.77 -2.09
CA ALA A 165 4.48 -21.43 -0.75
C ALA A 165 5.35 -20.36 -0.08
N ASN A 166 6.20 -19.66 -0.84
CA ASN A 166 6.95 -18.52 -0.34
C ASN A 166 6.05 -17.27 -0.29
N PHE A 167 6.08 -16.62 0.86
CA PHE A 167 5.58 -15.27 1.03
C PHE A 167 6.77 -14.32 1.01
N GLU A 168 6.88 -13.53 -0.07
CA GLU A 168 7.99 -12.61 -0.28
C GLU A 168 7.86 -11.32 0.53
N SER A 169 8.83 -10.42 0.37
CA SER A 169 8.83 -9.06 0.94
C SER A 169 8.02 -8.11 0.05
N TYR A 170 6.76 -7.85 0.40
CA TYR A 170 5.87 -6.99 -0.39
C TYR A 170 5.90 -5.55 0.11
N GLN A 171 6.22 -4.62 -0.80
CA GLN A 171 6.30 -3.17 -0.52
C GLN A 171 4.96 -2.44 -0.75
N ASN A 172 4.07 -2.99 -1.56
CA ASN A 172 2.70 -2.48 -1.72
C ASN A 172 1.68 -3.61 -1.65
N LEU A 173 0.54 -3.31 -1.03
CA LEU A 173 -0.59 -4.23 -0.88
C LEU A 173 -1.84 -3.58 -1.46
N ASN A 174 -2.33 -4.09 -2.60
CA ASN A 174 -3.53 -3.55 -3.23
C ASN A 174 -4.69 -4.52 -3.03
N LEU A 175 -5.84 -4.04 -2.56
CA LEU A 175 -7.02 -4.88 -2.37
C LEU A 175 -7.99 -4.75 -3.55
N VAL A 176 -8.58 -5.88 -3.94
CA VAL A 176 -9.58 -5.97 -5.02
C VAL A 176 -10.79 -6.72 -4.50
N LEU A 177 -11.98 -6.13 -4.66
CA LEU A 177 -13.25 -6.77 -4.36
C LEU A 177 -13.91 -7.22 -5.67
N GLN A 178 -14.10 -8.53 -5.83
CA GLN A 178 -14.91 -9.07 -6.92
C GLN A 178 -16.41 -8.89 -6.63
N LYS A 179 -17.22 -8.94 -7.70
CA LYS A 179 -18.68 -8.73 -7.63
C LYS A 179 -19.40 -9.78 -6.77
N ASP A 180 -18.85 -10.97 -6.65
CA ASP A 180 -19.35 -12.05 -5.80
C ASP A 180 -18.98 -11.89 -4.31
N GLY A 181 -18.27 -10.81 -3.95
CA GLY A 181 -17.82 -10.53 -2.60
C GLY A 181 -16.46 -11.11 -2.26
N GLN A 182 -15.82 -11.84 -3.18
CA GLN A 182 -14.48 -12.38 -2.95
C GLN A 182 -13.45 -11.25 -2.94
N ILE A 183 -12.61 -11.25 -1.90
CA ILE A 183 -11.52 -10.30 -1.74
C ILE A 183 -10.21 -10.93 -2.20
N PHE A 184 -9.45 -10.17 -2.98
CA PHE A 184 -8.09 -10.49 -3.34
C PHE A 184 -7.13 -9.41 -2.86
N MET A 185 -5.91 -9.81 -2.58
CA MET A 185 -4.79 -8.93 -2.32
C MET A 185 -3.74 -9.14 -3.41
N VAL A 186 -3.24 -8.06 -3.97
CA VAL A 186 -2.11 -8.06 -4.89
C VAL A 186 -0.91 -7.48 -4.18
N GLY A 187 0.09 -8.33 -3.95
CA GLY A 187 1.39 -7.93 -3.42
C GLY A 187 2.37 -7.67 -4.56
N SER A 188 3.08 -6.55 -4.52
CA SER A 188 4.18 -6.27 -5.44
C SER A 188 5.53 -6.54 -4.77
N VAL A 189 6.32 -7.38 -5.40
CA VAL A 189 7.65 -7.77 -4.91
C VAL A 189 8.71 -7.46 -5.96
N ARG A 190 9.86 -6.95 -5.48
CA ARG A 190 11.08 -6.81 -6.25
C ARG A 190 11.92 -8.08 -6.14
N THR A 191 12.49 -8.56 -7.24
CA THR A 191 13.58 -9.55 -7.15
C THR A 191 14.95 -8.86 -7.05
N PRO A 192 15.75 -9.12 -6.00
CA PRO A 192 16.97 -8.36 -5.71
C PRO A 192 18.15 -8.63 -6.64
N LEU A 193 18.25 -9.80 -7.28
CA LEU A 193 19.46 -10.27 -7.96
C LEU A 193 19.48 -10.12 -9.49
N LEU A 194 18.33 -9.89 -10.14
CA LEU A 194 18.23 -9.69 -11.58
C LEU A 194 17.21 -8.57 -11.85
N VAL A 195 17.67 -7.47 -12.44
CA VAL A 195 16.80 -6.36 -12.87
C VAL A 195 15.75 -6.90 -13.86
N GLY A 196 14.47 -6.64 -13.59
CA GLY A 196 13.37 -6.91 -14.53
C GLY A 196 12.60 -8.23 -14.38
N ARG A 197 12.62 -8.88 -13.20
CA ARG A 197 11.66 -9.94 -12.84
C ARG A 197 10.92 -9.60 -11.56
N ASP A 198 10.30 -8.44 -11.50
CA ASP A 198 9.38 -8.13 -10.41
C ASP A 198 8.12 -8.98 -10.55
N TYR A 199 7.39 -9.20 -9.46
CA TYR A 199 6.16 -9.98 -9.51
C TYR A 199 4.99 -9.23 -8.90
N TYR A 200 3.84 -9.41 -9.53
CA TYR A 200 2.58 -9.31 -8.83
C TYR A 200 2.14 -10.70 -8.41
N ASP A 201 2.02 -10.90 -7.09
CA ASP A 201 1.42 -12.09 -6.52
C ASP A 201 -0.02 -11.80 -6.13
N LEU A 202 -0.92 -12.67 -6.56
CA LEU A 202 -2.34 -12.60 -6.27
C LEU A 202 -2.68 -13.58 -5.15
N PHE A 203 -3.29 -13.05 -4.10
CA PHE A 203 -3.75 -13.81 -2.95
C PHE A 203 -5.26 -13.71 -2.83
N LYS A 204 -5.91 -14.84 -2.56
CA LYS A 204 -7.29 -14.90 -2.14
C LYS A 204 -7.36 -14.75 -0.62
N LEU A 205 -8.18 -13.80 -0.15
CA LEU A 205 -8.42 -13.59 1.29
C LEU A 205 -9.77 -14.19 1.68
N GLN A 206 -9.79 -15.04 2.71
CA GLN A 206 -11.03 -15.67 3.18
C GLN A 206 -11.11 -15.59 4.70
N PRO A 207 -12.21 -15.06 5.26
CA PRO A 207 -12.48 -15.23 6.68
C PRO A 207 -12.53 -16.72 7.02
N SER A 208 -11.80 -17.15 8.05
CA SER A 208 -11.77 -18.56 8.47
C SER A 208 -12.48 -18.81 9.81
N GLY A 209 -13.27 -17.83 10.27
CA GLY A 209 -13.91 -17.83 11.59
C GLY A 209 -12.95 -17.44 12.72
N GLY A 210 -13.50 -17.18 13.92
CA GLY A 210 -12.70 -16.95 15.14
C GLY A 210 -11.73 -15.75 15.10
N GLY A 211 -12.03 -14.72 14.31
CA GLY A 211 -11.11 -13.57 14.15
C GLY A 211 -9.85 -13.88 13.35
N ARG A 212 -9.92 -14.85 12.42
CA ARG A 212 -8.82 -15.23 11.55
C ARG A 212 -9.16 -15.03 10.07
N VAL A 213 -8.12 -14.81 9.28
CA VAL A 213 -8.19 -14.69 7.82
C VAL A 213 -7.19 -15.67 7.23
N SER A 214 -7.64 -16.53 6.33
CA SER A 214 -6.77 -17.36 5.49
C SER A 214 -6.33 -16.57 4.27
N ILE A 215 -5.04 -16.65 3.97
CA ILE A 215 -4.44 -16.09 2.76
C ILE A 215 -3.93 -17.24 1.91
N THR A 216 -4.43 -17.34 0.68
CA THR A 216 -3.99 -18.36 -0.28
C THR A 216 -3.37 -17.69 -1.50
N LYS A 217 -2.13 -18.02 -1.86
CA LYS A 217 -1.55 -17.59 -3.14
C LYS A 217 -2.23 -18.35 -4.27
N VAL A 218 -2.84 -17.61 -5.21
CA VAL A 218 -3.65 -18.18 -6.30
C VAL A 218 -3.12 -17.87 -7.69
N ALA A 219 -2.27 -16.85 -7.84
CA ALA A 219 -1.53 -16.59 -9.08
C ALA A 219 -0.24 -15.80 -8.80
N SER A 220 0.68 -15.84 -9.75
CA SER A 220 1.89 -15.03 -9.77
C SER A 220 2.17 -14.62 -11.21
N ARG A 221 2.52 -13.36 -11.44
CA ARG A 221 2.87 -12.85 -12.76
C ARG A 221 4.17 -12.07 -12.71
N ALA A 222 5.16 -12.52 -13.47
CA ALA A 222 6.40 -11.80 -13.68
C ALA A 222 6.15 -10.55 -14.55
N MET A 223 6.77 -9.46 -14.15
CA MET A 223 6.69 -8.14 -14.76
C MET A 223 8.10 -7.74 -15.16
N THR A 224 8.26 -7.42 -16.44
CA THR A 224 9.57 -7.04 -16.99
C THR A 224 9.52 -5.63 -17.53
N SER A 225 10.28 -4.74 -16.91
CA SER A 225 10.52 -3.38 -17.39
C SER A 225 12.01 -3.09 -17.43
N LYS A 226 12.43 -2.29 -18.40
CA LYS A 226 13.81 -1.77 -18.49
C LYS A 226 13.97 -0.40 -17.81
N LYS A 227 12.87 0.19 -17.33
CA LYS A 227 12.80 1.62 -16.96
C LYS A 227 12.33 1.85 -15.52
N CYS A 228 11.80 0.82 -14.86
CA CYS A 228 11.32 0.88 -13.49
C CYS A 228 11.53 -0.49 -12.84
N ASP A 229 11.51 -0.50 -11.52
CA ASP A 229 11.33 -1.70 -10.72
C ASP A 229 10.25 -1.44 -9.65
N PHE A 230 9.88 -2.47 -8.90
CA PHE A 230 8.93 -2.36 -7.80
C PHE A 230 9.60 -1.87 -6.50
N TYR A 231 10.86 -1.41 -6.55
CA TYR A 231 11.53 -0.81 -5.41
C TYR A 231 11.00 0.59 -5.12
N ALA A 232 10.92 1.43 -6.15
CA ALA A 232 10.44 2.79 -6.00
C ALA A 232 8.94 2.85 -5.72
N GLY A 233 8.17 1.92 -6.29
CA GLY A 233 6.76 1.75 -5.96
C GLY A 233 5.98 1.09 -7.09
N ALA A 234 4.94 0.34 -6.71
CA ALA A 234 4.05 -0.32 -7.65
C ALA A 234 2.59 -0.30 -7.16
N SER A 235 1.66 -0.25 -8.11
CA SER A 235 0.23 -0.31 -7.80
C SER A 235 -0.55 -0.91 -8.96
N ILE A 236 -1.84 -1.19 -8.75
CA ILE A 236 -2.74 -1.68 -9.77
C ILE A 236 -3.94 -0.74 -9.95
N TYR A 237 -4.53 -0.73 -11.14
CA TYR A 237 -5.82 -0.12 -11.43
C TYR A 237 -6.76 -1.15 -12.04
N VAL A 238 -7.92 -1.37 -11.43
CA VAL A 238 -8.98 -2.18 -12.04
C VAL A 238 -9.77 -1.28 -12.99
N ASP A 239 -9.52 -1.45 -14.28
CA ASP A 239 -10.09 -0.64 -15.39
C ASP A 239 -11.45 -1.17 -15.81
N SER A 240 -11.60 -2.50 -15.80
CA SER A 240 -12.89 -3.16 -16.05
C SER A 240 -12.95 -4.52 -15.37
N ALA A 241 -14.08 -5.20 -15.50
CA ALA A 241 -14.28 -6.56 -14.97
C ALA A 241 -13.24 -7.59 -15.47
N THR A 242 -12.60 -7.34 -16.61
CA THR A 242 -11.66 -8.25 -17.26
C THR A 242 -10.26 -7.67 -17.42
N LYS A 243 -10.04 -6.41 -17.01
CA LYS A 243 -8.78 -5.71 -17.22
C LYS A 243 -8.31 -5.02 -15.95
N MET A 244 -7.09 -5.40 -15.54
CA MET A 244 -6.33 -4.77 -14.47
C MET A 244 -5.01 -4.31 -15.07
N ASN A 245 -4.68 -3.03 -14.88
CA ASN A 245 -3.40 -2.46 -15.29
C ASN A 245 -2.45 -2.45 -14.09
N GLY A 246 -1.21 -2.87 -14.30
CA GLY A 246 -0.13 -2.69 -13.33
C GLY A 246 0.63 -1.40 -13.62
N TYR A 247 1.10 -0.73 -12.58
CA TYR A 247 1.96 0.45 -12.69
C TYR A 247 3.20 0.25 -11.83
N CYS A 248 4.33 0.68 -12.36
CA CYS A 248 5.56 0.89 -11.61
C CYS A 248 6.06 2.30 -11.83
N VAL A 249 6.84 2.76 -10.88
CA VAL A 249 7.53 4.04 -10.94
C VAL A 249 9.03 3.78 -10.88
N GLY A 250 9.80 4.40 -11.77
CA GLY A 250 11.26 4.30 -11.73
C GLY A 250 11.83 5.14 -10.59
N TRP A 251 12.77 4.57 -9.83
CA TRP A 251 13.63 5.35 -8.95
C TRP A 251 14.60 6.13 -9.83
N ASN A 252 14.45 7.46 -9.91
CA ASN A 252 15.31 8.30 -10.73
C ASN A 252 15.76 9.54 -9.94
N PRO A 253 17.06 9.91 -9.93
CA PRO A 253 17.50 11.22 -9.48
C PRO A 253 16.76 12.39 -10.15
N ASP A 254 16.16 12.18 -11.33
CA ASP A 254 15.31 13.17 -12.00
C ASP A 254 14.00 13.52 -11.23
N MET A 255 13.67 12.87 -10.11
CA MET A 255 12.58 13.36 -9.23
C MET A 255 12.79 14.83 -8.82
N PHE A 256 14.05 15.29 -8.73
CA PHE A 256 14.37 16.71 -8.51
C PHE A 256 14.07 17.61 -9.72
N SER A 257 13.95 17.04 -10.93
CA SER A 257 13.55 17.75 -12.16
C SER A 257 12.03 17.86 -12.34
N GLY A 258 11.25 17.17 -11.49
CA GLY A 258 9.78 17.11 -11.57
C GLY A 258 9.21 16.11 -12.58
N LEU A 259 10.06 15.45 -13.38
CA LEU A 259 9.67 14.40 -14.32
C LEU A 259 9.86 13.00 -13.71
N ILE A 260 8.93 12.09 -14.02
CA ILE A 260 8.97 10.73 -13.47
C ILE A 260 8.75 9.64 -14.52
N THR A 261 9.47 8.54 -14.38
CA THR A 261 9.31 7.38 -15.26
C THR A 261 8.17 6.50 -14.75
N ILE A 262 7.14 6.33 -15.58
CA ILE A 262 6.02 5.43 -15.33
C ILE A 262 5.98 4.38 -16.43
N ASN A 263 5.81 3.11 -16.08
CA ASN A 263 5.44 2.06 -17.02
C ASN A 263 4.12 1.42 -16.60
N GLN A 264 3.27 1.16 -17.59
CA GLN A 264 2.01 0.46 -17.44
C GLN A 264 2.14 -0.94 -18.04
N PHE A 265 1.56 -1.93 -17.37
CA PHE A 265 1.52 -3.32 -17.83
C PHE A 265 0.09 -3.85 -17.96
#